data_AF-A0A849FLV7-F1
#
_entry.id   AF-A0A849FLV7-F1
#
_cell.length_a   1.000
_cell.length_b   1.000
_cell.length_c   1.000
_cell.angle_alpha   90.00
_cell.angle_beta   90.00
_cell.angle_gamma   90.00
#
_symmetry.space_group_name_H-M   'P 1'
#
loop_
_entity.id
_entity.type
_entity.pdbx_description
1 polymer ?
#
loop_
_entity_poly.entity_id
_entity_poly.type
_entity_poly.pdbx_seq_one_letter_code
_entity_poly.pdbx_strand_id
1 'polypeptide(L)'
;MARPALPVFLRIALVLIALIALILTANYGVQYITMALSLDATPTGEAMIRKFILVSTALYVVLIAIPFVPGAEIGMTLLSLFGVKVAAIVYFATVAGLSVAYSAGRMIVPTVLVTILAKLGLRRAAAFARQQEDLSEKEWLEALVSRTDKRLIPFLLRNRYVALALLINLPGSALIGGGGGIAMAAGLSRLFAPLPFLLTILIAVLPVPLAVVLLGT
;
A
#
# COMPACT_ATOMS: atom_id res chain seq x y z
N MET A 1 25.59 -7.11 16.65
CA MET A 1 26.01 -5.99 15.78
C MET A 1 24.78 -5.15 15.46
N ALA A 2 24.66 -3.96 16.06
CA ALA A 2 23.53 -3.07 15.84
C ALA A 2 23.60 -2.47 14.44
N ARG A 3 22.55 -2.65 13.62
CA ARG A 3 22.46 -2.00 12.31
C ARG A 3 22.35 -0.48 12.52
N PRO A 4 23.13 0.37 11.83
CA PRO A 4 22.99 1.81 11.94
C PRO A 4 21.57 2.20 11.53
N ALA A 5 20.81 2.77 12.46
CA ALA A 5 19.48 3.27 12.16
C ALA A 5 19.64 4.45 11.19
N LEU A 6 19.25 4.26 9.92
CA LEU A 6 19.19 5.38 8.97
C LEU A 6 18.40 6.54 9.60
N PRO A 7 18.92 7.79 9.54
CA PRO A 7 18.23 8.94 10.10
C PRO A 7 16.84 9.08 9.46
N VAL A 8 15.85 9.50 10.25
CA VAL A 8 14.44 9.58 9.83
C VAL A 8 14.28 10.37 8.53
N PHE A 9 15.06 11.44 8.35
CA PHE A 9 15.09 12.24 7.13
C PHE A 9 15.50 11.45 5.88
N LEU A 10 16.50 10.57 5.99
CA LEU A 10 16.96 9.74 4.87
C LEU A 10 15.92 8.67 4.51
N ARG A 11 15.15 8.18 5.49
CA ARG A 11 14.03 7.25 5.24
C ARG A 11 12.86 7.97 4.55
N ILE A 12 12.52 9.18 4.99
CA ILE A 12 11.52 10.03 4.32
C ILE A 12 11.94 10.29 2.87
N ALA A 13 13.19 10.69 2.66
CA ALA A 13 13.73 10.93 1.34
C ALA A 13 13.65 9.67 0.46
N LEU A 14 14.01 8.50 0.98
CA LEU A 14 13.89 7.24 0.24
C LEU A 14 12.45 6.87 -0.12
N VAL A 15 11.47 7.11 0.77
CA VAL A 15 10.05 6.88 0.48
C VAL A 15 9.55 7.85 -0.58
N LEU A 16 9.91 9.13 -0.50
CA LEU A 16 9.56 10.12 -1.50
C LEU A 16 10.22 9.80 -2.85
N ILE A 17 11.50 9.42 -2.85
CA ILE A 17 12.21 9.01 -4.07
C ILE A 17 11.56 7.76 -4.67
N ALA A 18 11.21 6.77 -3.85
CA ALA A 18 10.53 5.56 -4.33
C ALA A 18 9.12 5.87 -4.86
N LEU A 19 8.38 6.77 -4.20
CA LEU A 19 7.07 7.24 -4.65
C LEU A 19 7.16 8.01 -5.96
N ILE A 20 8.11 8.94 -6.07
CA ILE A 20 8.37 9.72 -7.28
C ILE A 20 8.81 8.78 -8.40
N ALA A 21 9.75 7.87 -8.13
CA ALA A 21 10.19 6.87 -9.11
C ALA A 21 9.01 6.02 -9.60
N LEU A 22 8.15 5.53 -8.69
CA LEU A 22 6.97 4.75 -9.04
C LEU A 22 5.96 5.55 -9.87
N ILE A 23 5.69 6.81 -9.50
CA ILE A 23 4.81 7.72 -10.26
C ILE A 23 5.39 7.99 -11.66
N LEU A 24 6.71 8.22 -11.75
CA LEU A 24 7.38 8.43 -13.02
C LEU A 24 7.35 7.17 -13.87
N THR A 25 7.64 5.99 -13.32
CA THR A 25 7.57 4.72 -14.05
C THR A 25 6.15 4.43 -14.53
N ALA A 26 5.12 4.69 -13.71
CA ALA A 26 3.74 4.55 -14.12
C ALA A 26 3.38 5.53 -15.26
N ASN A 27 3.82 6.80 -15.16
CA ASN A 27 3.59 7.82 -16.19
C ASN A 27 4.30 7.49 -17.52
N TYR A 28 5.55 7.03 -17.47
CA TYR A 28 6.30 6.60 -18.65
C TYR A 28 5.74 5.30 -19.24
N GLY A 29 5.29 4.37 -18.40
CA GLY A 29 4.63 3.14 -18.86
C GLY A 29 3.33 3.43 -19.61
N VAL A 30 2.54 4.39 -19.12
CA VAL A 30 1.36 4.90 -19.84
C VAL A 30 1.76 5.49 -21.18
N GLN A 31 2.79 6.34 -21.25
CA GLN A 31 3.25 6.90 -22.52
C GLN A 31 3.67 5.84 -23.55
N TYR A 32 4.35 4.77 -23.10
CA TYR A 32 4.75 3.67 -23.99
C TYR A 32 3.53 2.92 -24.55
N ILE A 33 2.48 2.77 -23.74
CA ILE A 33 1.22 2.14 -24.15
C ILE A 33 0.42 3.07 -25.08
N THR A 34 0.36 4.37 -24.80
CA THR A 34 -0.36 5.35 -25.63
C THR A 34 0.31 5.54 -27.00
N MET A 35 1.65 5.55 -27.06
CA MET A 35 2.40 5.57 -28.32
C MET A 35 2.19 4.29 -29.14
N ALA A 36 2.04 3.14 -28.48
CA ALA A 36 1.72 1.88 -29.16
C ALA A 36 0.27 1.82 -29.70
N LEU A 37 -0.61 2.76 -29.29
CA LEU A 37 -2.04 2.77 -29.59
C LEU A 37 -2.51 3.92 -30.50
N SER A 38 -1.60 4.72 -31.07
CA SER A 38 -1.89 5.73 -32.10
C SER A 38 -3.02 6.71 -31.74
N LEU A 39 -3.08 7.19 -30.49
CA LEU A 39 -4.04 8.23 -30.12
C LEU A 39 -3.50 9.61 -30.53
N ASP A 40 -3.83 10.04 -31.75
CA ASP A 40 -3.52 11.36 -32.28
C ASP A 40 -4.27 12.46 -31.52
N ALA A 41 -3.55 13.27 -30.73
CA ALA A 41 -4.07 14.47 -30.08
C ALA A 41 -3.14 15.66 -30.34
N THR A 42 -3.70 16.87 -30.50
CA THR A 42 -2.95 18.07 -30.89
C THR A 42 -2.08 18.66 -29.76
N PRO A 43 -0.88 19.24 -30.05
CA PRO A 43 0.19 19.51 -29.06
C PRO A 43 -0.17 20.44 -27.89
N THR A 44 -1.11 21.37 -28.06
CA THR A 44 -1.49 22.35 -27.02
C THR A 44 -2.54 21.81 -26.04
N GLY A 45 -3.41 20.89 -26.50
CA GLY A 45 -4.37 20.19 -25.65
C GLY A 45 -3.71 19.09 -24.81
N GLU A 46 -2.65 18.47 -25.34
CA GLU A 46 -1.88 17.41 -24.67
C GLU A 46 -1.35 17.84 -23.30
N ALA A 47 -0.80 19.05 -23.18
CA ALA A 47 -0.21 19.49 -21.91
C ALA A 47 -1.27 19.64 -20.80
N MET A 48 -2.45 20.19 -21.13
CA MET A 48 -3.54 20.37 -20.17
C MET A 48 -4.18 19.03 -19.78
N ILE A 49 -4.44 18.17 -20.77
CA ILE A 49 -5.01 16.83 -20.54
C ILE A 49 -4.03 15.96 -19.74
N ARG A 50 -2.73 15.97 -20.08
CA ARG A 50 -1.69 15.24 -19.35
C ARG A 50 -1.58 15.71 -17.90
N LYS A 51 -1.63 17.03 -17.68
CA LYS A 51 -1.62 17.60 -16.32
C LYS A 51 -2.86 17.16 -15.54
N PHE A 52 -4.03 17.17 -16.17
CA PHE A 52 -5.28 16.70 -15.55
C PHE A 52 -5.20 15.22 -15.15
N ILE A 53 -4.75 14.35 -16.05
CA ILE A 53 -4.56 12.91 -15.79
C ILE A 53 -3.55 12.70 -14.65
N LEU A 54 -2.43 13.42 -14.64
CA LEU A 54 -1.42 13.30 -13.60
C LEU A 54 -1.98 13.73 -12.24
N VAL A 55 -2.65 14.89 -12.17
CA VAL A 55 -3.24 15.40 -10.93
C VAL A 55 -4.34 14.48 -10.42
N SER A 56 -5.23 13.99 -11.29
CA SER A 56 -6.31 13.07 -10.89
C SER A 56 -5.75 11.72 -10.44
N THR A 57 -4.73 11.19 -11.12
CA THR A 57 -4.04 9.96 -10.71
C THR A 57 -3.34 10.15 -9.36
N ALA A 58 -2.65 11.27 -9.16
CA ALA A 58 -2.01 11.58 -7.87
C ALA A 58 -3.04 11.69 -6.75
N LEU A 59 -4.17 12.36 -7.01
CA LEU A 59 -5.28 12.44 -6.05
C LEU A 59 -5.85 11.04 -5.74
N TYR A 60 -6.00 10.19 -6.75
CA TYR A 60 -6.45 8.81 -6.57
C TYR A 60 -5.48 7.98 -5.73
N VAL A 61 -4.17 8.10 -5.97
CA VAL A 61 -3.12 7.48 -5.13
C VAL A 61 -3.24 7.93 -3.68
N VAL A 62 -3.40 9.24 -3.44
CA VAL A 62 -3.56 9.80 -2.08
C VAL A 62 -4.83 9.26 -1.43
N LEU A 63 -5.96 9.23 -2.14
CA LEU A 63 -7.22 8.70 -1.62
C LEU A 63 -7.09 7.23 -1.22
N ILE A 64 -6.45 6.39 -2.03
CA ILE A 64 -6.21 4.97 -1.68
C ILE A 64 -5.31 4.82 -0.46
N ALA A 65 -4.34 5.72 -0.30
CA ALA A 65 -3.43 5.67 0.84
C ALA A 65 -4.11 6.03 2.17
N ILE A 66 -5.22 6.77 2.13
CA ILE A 66 -5.96 7.17 3.33
C ILE A 66 -6.72 5.95 3.89
N PRO A 67 -6.59 5.66 5.21
CA PRO A 67 -7.33 4.58 5.83
C PRO A 67 -8.84 4.84 5.80
N PHE A 68 -9.62 3.78 5.76
CA PHE A 68 -11.09 3.75 5.68
C PHE A 68 -11.69 4.24 4.35
N VAL A 69 -10.86 4.64 3.39
CA VAL A 69 -11.35 4.91 2.04
C VAL A 69 -11.60 3.59 1.30
N PRO A 70 -12.77 3.42 0.64
CA PRO A 70 -13.09 2.24 -0.15
C PRO A 70 -12.31 2.24 -1.48
N GLY A 71 -10.97 2.18 -1.40
CA GLY A 71 -10.09 2.35 -2.55
C GLY A 71 -10.22 1.24 -3.60
N ALA A 72 -10.49 0.01 -3.17
CA ALA A 72 -10.70 -1.11 -4.09
C ALA A 72 -12.02 -0.94 -4.86
N GLU A 73 -13.08 -0.50 -4.18
CA GLU A 73 -14.39 -0.23 -4.77
C GLU A 73 -14.34 0.96 -5.74
N ILE A 74 -13.57 2.02 -5.41
CA ILE A 74 -13.32 3.12 -6.33
C ILE A 74 -12.57 2.60 -7.58
N GLY A 75 -11.54 1.78 -7.41
CA GLY A 75 -10.82 1.18 -8.54
C GLY A 75 -11.71 0.32 -9.43
N MET A 76 -12.53 -0.55 -8.83
CA MET A 76 -13.51 -1.36 -9.57
C MET A 76 -14.52 -0.48 -10.32
N THR A 77 -14.97 0.62 -9.71
CA THR A 77 -15.88 1.58 -10.33
C THR A 77 -15.22 2.25 -11.54
N LEU A 78 -13.97 2.72 -11.40
CA LEU A 78 -13.22 3.34 -12.50
C LEU A 78 -13.00 2.36 -13.66
N LEU A 79 -12.65 1.11 -13.35
CA LEU A 79 -12.50 0.06 -14.34
C LEU A 79 -13.82 -0.26 -15.05
N SER A 80 -14.94 -0.25 -14.32
CA SER A 80 -16.27 -0.52 -14.89
C SER A 80 -16.75 0.64 -15.78
N LEU A 81 -16.40 1.88 -15.44
CA LEU A 81 -16.83 3.09 -16.18
C LEU A 81 -15.97 3.36 -17.42
N PHE A 82 -14.67 3.13 -17.34
CA PHE A 82 -13.71 3.51 -18.39
C PHE A 82 -13.04 2.31 -19.07
N GLY A 83 -13.34 1.09 -18.62
CA GLY A 83 -12.89 -0.17 -19.20
C GLY A 83 -11.38 -0.38 -19.15
N VAL A 84 -10.89 -1.20 -20.07
CA VAL A 84 -9.47 -1.56 -20.22
C VAL A 84 -8.52 -0.35 -20.31
N LYS A 85 -8.98 0.79 -20.86
CA LYS A 85 -8.15 2.00 -21.09
C LYS A 85 -7.50 2.53 -19.82
N VAL A 86 -8.17 2.40 -18.68
CA VAL A 86 -7.64 2.88 -17.38
C VAL A 86 -7.01 1.76 -16.55
N ALA A 87 -7.03 0.50 -17.02
CA ALA A 87 -6.66 -0.65 -16.22
C ALA A 87 -5.22 -0.58 -15.67
N ALA A 88 -4.26 -0.22 -16.53
CA ALA A 88 -2.88 -0.04 -16.12
C ALA A 88 -2.73 1.11 -15.11
N ILE A 89 -3.37 2.26 -15.36
CA ILE A 89 -3.31 3.44 -14.48
C ILE A 89 -3.87 3.09 -13.10
N VAL A 90 -5.04 2.46 -13.05
CA VAL A 90 -5.69 2.05 -11.81
C VAL A 90 -4.81 1.05 -11.05
N TYR A 91 -4.28 0.03 -11.73
CA TYR A 91 -3.38 -0.96 -11.12
C TYR A 91 -2.16 -0.29 -10.46
N PHE A 92 -1.39 0.50 -11.21
CA PHE A 92 -0.17 1.11 -10.69
C PHE A 92 -0.47 2.15 -9.62
N ALA A 93 -1.56 2.91 -9.75
CA ALA A 93 -1.98 3.86 -8.73
C ALA A 93 -2.39 3.16 -7.42
N THR A 94 -3.07 2.01 -7.50
CA THR A 94 -3.42 1.22 -6.30
C THR A 94 -2.18 0.65 -5.64
N VAL A 95 -1.26 0.05 -6.40
CA VAL A 95 0.02 -0.43 -5.84
C VAL A 95 0.80 0.72 -5.18
N ALA A 96 0.82 1.90 -5.82
CA ALA A 96 1.46 3.09 -5.27
C ALA A 96 0.81 3.56 -3.98
N GLY A 97 -0.52 3.71 -3.96
CA GLY A 97 -1.26 4.17 -2.77
C GLY A 97 -1.06 3.23 -1.58
N LEU A 98 -1.13 1.92 -1.80
CA LEU A 98 -0.88 0.92 -0.76
C LEU A 98 0.58 0.94 -0.27
N SER A 99 1.54 1.16 -1.18
CA SER A 99 2.96 1.31 -0.83
C SER A 99 3.24 2.58 -0.02
N VAL A 100 2.54 3.68 -0.32
CA VAL A 100 2.58 4.92 0.46
C VAL A 100 2.01 4.69 1.86
N ALA A 101 0.83 4.09 1.96
CA ALA A 101 0.20 3.80 3.24
C ALA A 101 1.08 2.91 4.13
N TYR A 102 1.65 1.85 3.56
CA TYR A 102 2.61 0.99 4.24
C TYR A 102 3.85 1.75 4.71
N SER A 103 4.44 2.56 3.83
CA SER A 103 5.60 3.38 4.17
C SER A 103 5.28 4.34 5.31
N ALA A 104 4.14 5.03 5.25
CA ALA A 104 3.66 5.92 6.29
C ALA A 104 3.51 5.18 7.63
N GLY A 105 2.90 4.00 7.64
CA GLY A 105 2.79 3.15 8.83
C GLY A 105 4.15 2.75 9.41
N ARG A 106 5.12 2.40 8.56
CA ARG A 106 6.46 2.00 8.97
C ARG A 106 7.32 3.17 9.48
N MET A 107 7.01 4.39 9.05
CA MET A 107 7.69 5.62 9.48
C MET A 107 7.25 6.10 10.86
N ILE A 108 6.11 5.63 11.37
CA ILE A 108 5.69 5.90 12.74
C ILE A 108 6.74 5.30 13.69
N VAL A 109 7.39 6.18 14.45
CA VAL A 109 8.40 5.80 15.45
C VAL A 109 7.67 5.13 16.62
N PRO A 110 8.14 3.98 17.13
CA PRO A 110 7.39 3.25 18.15
C PRO A 110 7.30 4.07 19.45
N THR A 111 8.33 4.84 19.81
CA THR A 111 8.28 5.80 20.92
C THR A 111 7.12 6.80 20.83
N VAL A 112 6.82 7.33 19.64
CA VAL A 112 5.70 8.25 19.41
C VAL A 112 4.37 7.51 19.61
N LEU A 113 4.25 6.31 19.05
CA LEU A 113 3.06 5.47 19.20
C LEU A 113 2.81 5.11 20.67
N VAL A 114 3.85 4.65 21.39
CA VAL A 114 3.80 4.33 22.82
C VAL A 114 3.35 5.53 23.64
N THR A 115 3.87 6.72 23.34
CA THR A 115 3.53 7.96 24.05
C THR A 115 2.08 8.35 23.81
N ILE A 116 1.60 8.30 22.57
CA ILE A 116 0.20 8.60 22.23
C ILE A 116 -0.73 7.60 22.91
N LEU A 117 -0.45 6.29 22.80
CA LEU A 117 -1.26 5.24 23.42
C LEU A 117 -1.30 5.39 24.96
N ALA A 118 -0.16 5.73 25.58
CA ALA A 118 -0.10 5.98 27.01
C ALA A 118 -0.92 7.21 27.43
N LYS A 119 -0.86 8.31 26.65
CA LYS A 119 -1.66 9.52 26.88
C LYS A 119 -3.17 9.27 26.72
N LEU A 120 -3.56 8.38 25.80
CA LEU A 120 -4.95 7.94 25.62
C LEU A 120 -5.42 6.92 26.68
N GLY A 121 -4.58 6.59 27.66
CA GLY A 121 -4.91 5.61 28.71
C GLY A 121 -4.82 4.15 28.26
N LEU A 122 -4.41 3.88 27.02
CA LEU A 122 -4.28 2.54 26.44
C LEU A 122 -2.96 1.86 26.86
N ARG A 123 -2.75 1.74 28.18
CA ARG A 123 -1.49 1.27 28.80
C ARG A 123 -1.05 -0.10 28.31
N ARG A 124 -1.99 -1.02 28.03
CA ARG A 124 -1.69 -2.36 27.48
C ARG A 124 -1.17 -2.28 26.05
N ALA A 125 -1.77 -1.45 25.21
CA ALA A 125 -1.32 -1.26 23.83
C ALA A 125 0.05 -0.55 23.79
N ALA A 126 0.27 0.44 24.67
CA ALA A 126 1.57 1.08 24.82
C ALA A 126 2.66 0.08 25.27
N ALA A 127 2.36 -0.79 26.24
CA ALA A 127 3.28 -1.83 26.68
C ALA A 127 3.60 -2.83 25.56
N PHE A 128 2.61 -3.20 24.75
CA PHE A 128 2.81 -4.08 23.60
C PHE A 128 3.66 -3.43 22.51
N ALA A 129 3.39 -2.17 22.16
CA ALA A 129 4.17 -1.42 21.17
C ALA A 129 5.63 -1.22 21.61
N ARG A 130 5.91 -1.10 22.91
CA ARG A 130 7.28 -1.01 23.44
C ARG A 130 8.07 -2.31 23.27
N GLN A 131 7.43 -3.47 23.37
CA GLN A 131 8.11 -4.77 23.22
C GLN A 131 8.64 -5.01 21.80
N GLN A 132 8.12 -4.27 20.82
CA GLN A 132 8.54 -4.35 19.42
C GLN A 132 9.87 -3.62 19.17
N GLU A 133 10.29 -2.67 20.01
CA GLU A 133 11.44 -1.78 19.72
C GLU A 133 12.77 -2.53 19.61
N ASP A 134 12.95 -3.59 20.39
CA ASP A 134 14.23 -4.30 20.52
C ASP A 134 14.33 -5.56 19.65
N LEU A 135 13.26 -5.92 18.94
CA LEU A 135 13.16 -7.18 18.21
C LEU A 135 13.27 -6.97 16.70
N SER A 136 13.99 -7.87 16.01
CA SER A 136 13.93 -7.95 14.55
C SER A 136 12.56 -8.46 14.08
N GLU A 137 12.24 -8.27 12.80
CA GLU A 137 10.95 -8.67 12.21
C GLU A 137 10.65 -10.18 12.37
N LYS A 138 11.70 -11.02 12.40
CA LYS A 138 11.58 -12.47 12.60
C LYS A 138 11.35 -12.81 14.06
N GLU A 139 12.15 -12.24 14.96
CA GLU A 139 12.00 -12.45 16.41
C GLU A 139 10.64 -11.94 16.90
N TRP A 140 10.16 -10.82 16.34
CA TRP A 140 8.83 -10.30 16.64
C TRP A 140 7.72 -11.25 16.18
N LEU A 141 7.83 -11.83 14.98
CA LEU A 141 6.88 -12.83 14.51
C LEU A 141 6.85 -14.05 15.42
N GLU A 142 8.02 -14.59 15.77
CA GLU A 142 8.13 -15.76 16.65
C GLU A 142 7.57 -15.48 18.04
N ALA A 143 7.80 -14.28 18.58
CA ALA A 143 7.22 -13.82 19.84
C ALA A 143 5.67 -13.73 19.78
N LEU A 144 5.08 -13.31 18.66
CA LEU A 144 3.62 -13.30 18.51
C LEU A 144 3.03 -14.71 18.39
N VAL A 145 3.71 -15.57 17.62
CA VAL A 145 3.28 -16.96 17.40
C VAL A 145 3.32 -17.75 18.71
N SER A 146 4.35 -17.57 19.54
CA SER A 146 4.50 -18.28 20.82
C SER A 146 3.52 -17.84 21.90
N ARG A 147 2.93 -16.65 21.78
CA ARG A 147 1.97 -16.09 22.74
C ARG A 147 0.50 -16.41 22.44
N THR A 148 0.24 -17.18 21.39
CA THR A 148 -1.13 -17.40 20.91
C THR A 148 -1.51 -18.88 20.88
N ASP A 149 -2.52 -19.25 21.67
CA ASP A 149 -2.96 -20.64 21.80
C ASP A 149 -3.91 -21.11 20.67
N LYS A 150 -4.49 -20.17 19.92
CA LYS A 150 -5.47 -20.47 18.86
C LYS A 150 -4.77 -20.85 17.57
N ARG A 151 -4.85 -22.12 17.14
CA ARG A 151 -4.20 -22.66 15.91
C ARG A 151 -4.30 -21.76 14.66
N LEU A 152 -5.42 -21.06 14.47
CA LEU A 152 -5.64 -20.17 13.32
C LEU A 152 -4.69 -18.95 13.29
N ILE A 153 -4.35 -18.38 14.45
CA ILE A 153 -3.57 -17.13 14.49
C ILE A 153 -2.10 -17.40 14.11
N PRO A 154 -1.38 -18.36 14.72
CA PRO A 154 -0.13 -18.91 14.24
C PRO A 154 -0.10 -19.22 12.74
N PHE A 155 -1.17 -19.83 12.21
CA PHE A 155 -1.25 -20.14 10.78
C PHE A 155 -1.29 -18.87 9.92
N LEU A 156 -2.12 -17.88 10.28
CA LEU A 156 -2.20 -16.60 9.57
C LEU A 156 -0.90 -15.79 9.71
N LEU A 157 -0.25 -15.81 10.87
CA LEU A 157 1.01 -15.12 11.11
C LEU A 157 2.16 -15.72 10.29
N ARG A 158 2.24 -17.05 10.18
CA ARG A 158 3.23 -17.73 9.34
C ARG A 158 2.98 -17.48 7.85
N ASN A 159 1.71 -17.40 7.44
CA ASN A 159 1.29 -17.10 6.08
C ASN A 159 0.91 -15.62 5.89
N ARG A 160 1.53 -14.71 6.66
CA ARG A 160 1.13 -13.29 6.76
C ARG A 160 0.99 -12.58 5.41
N TYR A 161 1.81 -12.90 4.43
CA TYR A 161 1.74 -12.30 3.09
C TYR A 161 0.50 -12.78 2.32
N VAL A 162 0.15 -14.06 2.43
CA VAL A 162 -1.11 -14.58 1.87
C VAL A 162 -2.30 -13.99 2.61
N ALA A 163 -2.26 -13.94 3.94
CA ALA A 163 -3.31 -13.30 4.73
C ALA A 163 -3.51 -11.83 4.36
N LEU A 164 -2.42 -11.09 4.12
CA LEU A 164 -2.46 -9.71 3.65
C LEU A 164 -3.12 -9.59 2.27
N ALA A 165 -2.73 -10.43 1.31
CA ALA A 165 -3.31 -10.44 -0.03
C ALA A 165 -4.82 -10.72 0.01
N LEU A 166 -5.26 -11.65 0.87
CA LEU A 166 -6.67 -11.98 1.07
C LEU A 166 -7.43 -10.82 1.73
N LEU A 167 -6.86 -10.19 2.76
CA LEU A 167 -7.49 -9.07 3.46
C LEU A 167 -7.73 -7.87 2.54
N ILE A 168 -6.79 -7.58 1.64
CA ILE A 168 -6.92 -6.46 0.68
C ILE A 168 -8.02 -6.72 -0.34
N ASN A 169 -8.22 -7.98 -0.73
CA ASN A 169 -9.27 -8.38 -1.68
C ASN A 169 -10.60 -8.73 -1.00
N LEU A 170 -10.69 -8.60 0.33
CA LEU A 170 -11.92 -8.94 1.04
C LEU A 170 -12.99 -7.88 0.75
N PRO A 171 -14.20 -8.27 0.31
CA PRO A 171 -15.28 -7.32 0.11
C PRO A 171 -15.64 -6.65 1.44
N GLY A 172 -15.87 -5.33 1.41
CA GLY A 172 -16.14 -4.56 2.62
C GLY A 172 -14.89 -4.31 3.49
N SER A 173 -13.68 -4.50 2.94
CA SER A 173 -12.43 -4.19 3.65
C SER A 173 -12.39 -2.74 4.17
N ALA A 174 -13.12 -1.81 3.52
CA ALA A 174 -13.31 -0.43 3.98
C ALA A 174 -13.73 -0.32 5.46
N LEU A 175 -14.58 -1.24 5.94
CA LEU A 175 -15.04 -1.26 7.34
C LEU A 175 -13.90 -1.54 8.34
N ILE A 176 -12.89 -2.29 7.91
CA ILE A 176 -11.72 -2.67 8.70
C ILE A 176 -10.56 -1.65 8.50
N GLY A 177 -10.73 -0.68 7.59
CA GLY A 177 -9.71 0.32 7.25
C GLY A 177 -9.39 0.42 5.76
N GLY A 178 -10.03 -0.37 4.91
CA GLY A 178 -9.77 -0.42 3.47
C GLY A 178 -8.36 -0.94 3.14
N GLY A 179 -8.01 -0.98 1.86
CA GLY A 179 -6.66 -1.35 1.44
C GLY A 179 -5.57 -0.48 2.08
N GLY A 180 -5.79 0.84 2.11
CA GLY A 180 -4.86 1.81 2.71
C GLY A 180 -4.64 1.57 4.21
N GLY A 181 -5.70 1.37 5.00
CA GLY A 181 -5.59 1.09 6.43
C GLY A 181 -4.94 -0.26 6.72
N ILE A 182 -5.26 -1.31 5.94
CA ILE A 182 -4.60 -2.61 6.05
C ILE A 182 -3.11 -2.49 5.75
N ALA A 183 -2.72 -1.80 4.68
CA ALA A 183 -1.33 -1.57 4.31
C ALA A 183 -0.58 -0.74 5.38
N MET A 184 -1.23 0.31 5.92
CA MET A 184 -0.68 1.12 7.00
C MET A 184 -0.48 0.32 8.27
N ALA A 185 -1.46 -0.52 8.66
CA ALA A 185 -1.34 -1.42 9.80
C ALA A 185 -0.22 -2.45 9.60
N ALA A 186 -0.07 -2.99 8.38
CA ALA A 186 1.05 -3.85 8.03
C ALA A 186 2.41 -3.13 8.21
N GLY A 187 2.51 -1.87 7.80
CA GLY A 187 3.70 -1.04 8.01
C GLY A 187 3.98 -0.79 9.50
N LEU A 188 2.96 -0.41 10.25
CA LEU A 188 3.03 -0.14 11.69
C LEU A 188 3.44 -1.37 12.50
N SER A 189 2.94 -2.55 12.10
CA SER A 189 3.24 -3.82 12.77
C SER A 189 4.71 -4.24 12.67
N ARG A 190 5.46 -3.70 11.69
CA ARG A 190 6.83 -4.11 11.31
C ARG A 190 7.02 -5.62 11.15
N LEU A 191 5.93 -6.38 10.98
CA LEU A 191 6.00 -7.81 10.67
C LEU A 191 6.36 -8.05 9.21
N PHE A 192 6.09 -7.08 8.34
CA PHE A 192 6.26 -7.23 6.90
C PHE A 192 7.52 -6.49 6.44
N ALA A 193 8.48 -7.21 5.87
CA ALA A 193 9.61 -6.62 5.15
C ALA A 193 9.14 -5.84 3.90
N PRO A 194 9.79 -4.72 3.50
CA PRO A 194 9.29 -3.86 2.43
C PRO A 194 9.22 -4.52 1.06
N LEU A 195 10.25 -5.29 0.68
CA LEU A 195 10.29 -5.92 -0.64
C LEU A 195 9.27 -7.06 -0.78
N PRO A 196 9.18 -8.03 0.16
CA PRO A 196 8.09 -9.01 0.14
C PRO A 196 6.69 -8.40 0.23
N PHE A 197 6.53 -7.29 0.97
CA PHE A 197 5.27 -6.55 0.98
C PHE A 197 4.92 -6.05 -0.42
N LEU A 198 5.84 -5.35 -1.10
CA LEU A 198 5.61 -4.84 -2.45
C LEU A 198 5.26 -5.96 -3.44
N LEU A 199 5.99 -7.07 -3.41
CA LEU A 199 5.68 -8.24 -4.25
C LEU A 199 4.29 -8.80 -3.96
N THR A 200 3.90 -8.84 -2.69
CA THR A 200 2.56 -9.28 -2.27
C THR A 200 1.49 -8.36 -2.84
N ILE A 201 1.69 -7.03 -2.77
CA ILE A 201 0.72 -6.06 -3.30
C ILE A 201 0.63 -6.13 -4.83
N LEU A 202 1.77 -6.27 -5.53
CA LEU A 202 1.79 -6.43 -6.99
C LEU A 202 0.92 -7.61 -7.44
N ILE A 203 0.97 -8.72 -6.70
CA ILE A 203 0.16 -9.91 -6.98
C ILE A 203 -1.28 -9.69 -6.51
N ALA A 204 -1.50 -9.13 -5.32
CA ALA A 204 -2.81 -8.99 -4.72
C ALA A 204 -3.72 -8.03 -5.50
N VAL A 205 -3.17 -6.99 -6.12
CA VAL A 205 -3.94 -6.00 -6.90
C VAL A 205 -4.24 -6.50 -8.31
N LEU A 206 -3.50 -7.49 -8.82
CA LEU A 206 -3.57 -7.95 -10.21
C LEU A 206 -4.93 -8.56 -10.65
N PRO A 207 -5.67 -9.33 -9.83
CA PRO A 207 -6.82 -10.09 -10.32
C PRO A 207 -7.90 -9.25 -10.99
N VAL A 208 -8.25 -8.08 -10.41
CA VAL A 208 -9.34 -7.23 -10.91
C VAL A 208 -8.97 -6.55 -12.23
N PRO A 209 -7.85 -5.81 -12.35
CA PRO A 209 -7.45 -5.22 -13.63
C PRO A 209 -7.18 -6.27 -14.71
N LEU A 210 -6.60 -7.42 -14.34
CA LEU A 210 -6.35 -8.51 -15.29
C LEU A 210 -7.66 -9.10 -15.83
N ALA A 211 -8.66 -9.30 -14.97
CA ALA A 211 -9.98 -9.76 -15.41
C ALA A 211 -10.60 -8.81 -16.42
N VAL A 212 -10.54 -7.50 -16.19
CA VAL A 212 -11.05 -6.47 -17.13
C VAL A 212 -10.32 -6.54 -18.48
N VAL A 213 -8.99 -6.66 -18.46
CA VAL A 213 -8.18 -6.79 -19.69
C VAL A 213 -8.53 -8.06 -20.47
N LEU A 214 -8.67 -9.21 -19.79
CA LEU A 214 -8.96 -10.49 -20.43
C LEU A 214 -10.39 -10.61 -20.93
N LEU A 215 -11.35 -10.01 -20.24
CA LEU A 215 -12.78 -10.06 -20.59
C LEU A 215 -13.16 -9.00 -21.64
N GLY A 216 -12.28 -8.04 -21.94
CA GLY A 216 -12.45 -7.10 -23.03
C GLY A 216 -13.63 -6.12 -22.87
N THR A 217 -14.11 -5.92 -21.64
CA THR A 217 -15.16 -4.95 -21.30
C THR A 217 -14.59 -3.54 -21.13
#